data_AF-A0A964Q3I1-F1
#
_entry.id   AF-A0A964Q3I1-F1
#
_cell.length_a   1.000
_cell.length_b   1.000
_cell.length_c   1.000
_cell.angle_alpha   90.00
_cell.angle_beta   90.00
_cell.angle_gamma   90.00
#
_symmetry.space_group_name_H-M   'P 1'
#
loop_
_entity.id
_entity.type
_entity.pdbx_description
1 polymer ?
#
loop_
_entity_poly.entity_id
_entity_poly.type
_entity_poly.pdbx_seq_one_letter_code
_entity_poly.pdbx_strand_id
1 'polypeptide(L)'
;MLDGLIGGKVVVDFTSPFVCLGTLKSADEHFLELANADFHDLRDTQTSRENYIAESVASGIKRNRKKVLISRREVIAISRIEDIAQH
;
A
#
# COMPACT_ATOMS: atom_id res chain seq x y z
N MET A 1 3.18 7.36 14.88
CA MET A 1 4.43 7.78 14.22
C MET A 1 4.66 6.92 13.00
N LEU A 2 5.00 7.51 11.85
CA LEU A 2 5.27 6.76 10.61
C LEU A 2 6.70 6.24 10.53
N ASP A 3 7.60 6.74 11.39
CA ASP A 3 9.03 6.39 11.39
C ASP A 3 9.28 4.90 11.51
N GLY A 4 8.46 4.21 12.31
CA GLY A 4 8.50 2.76 12.47
C GLY A 4 8.02 1.97 11.25
N LEU A 5 7.59 2.61 10.16
CA LEU A 5 7.21 1.96 8.90
C LEU A 5 8.20 2.28 7.76
N ILE A 6 9.05 3.28 7.94
CA ILE A 6 10.04 3.69 6.92
C ILE A 6 11.00 2.54 6.61
N GLY A 7 11.27 2.33 5.33
CA GLY A 7 12.06 1.22 4.80
C GLY A 7 11.31 -0.10 4.69
N GLY A 8 10.15 -0.22 5.33
CA GLY A 8 9.31 -1.41 5.30
C GLY A 8 8.40 -1.51 4.07
N LYS A 9 8.00 -2.73 3.74
CA LYS A 9 6.89 -2.98 2.80
C LYS A 9 5.58 -2.72 3.52
N VAL A 10 4.74 -1.87 2.95
CA VAL A 10 3.49 -1.42 3.56
C VAL A 10 2.32 -1.63 2.60
N VAL A 11 1.13 -1.70 3.19
CA VAL A 11 -0.15 -1.53 2.50
C VAL A 11 -0.74 -0.20 2.94
N VAL A 12 -1.23 0.58 1.99
CA VAL A 12 -1.89 1.87 2.18
C VAL A 12 -3.31 1.75 1.66
N ASP A 13 -4.27 1.94 2.55
CA ASP A 13 -5.69 1.94 2.26
C ASP A 13 -6.19 3.35 2.04
N PHE A 14 -7.01 3.52 1.00
CA PHE A 14 -7.55 4.81 0.61
C PHE A 14 -9.02 4.97 1.00
N THR A 15 -9.44 6.23 1.09
CA THR A 15 -10.86 6.64 1.13
C THR A 15 -11.64 6.16 -0.08
N SER A 16 -10.98 6.16 -1.24
CA SER A 16 -11.46 5.66 -2.52
C SER A 16 -11.19 4.16 -2.67
N PRO A 17 -11.77 3.45 -3.66
CA PRO A 17 -11.56 2.00 -3.86
C PRO A 17 -10.18 1.67 -4.42
N PHE A 18 -9.14 2.40 -4.00
CA PHE A 18 -7.76 2.13 -4.33
C PHE A 18 -7.06 1.42 -3.17
N VAL A 19 -5.98 0.73 -3.50
CA VAL A 19 -4.98 0.22 -2.55
C VAL A 19 -3.61 0.47 -3.13
N CYS A 20 -2.62 0.74 -2.26
CA CYS A 20 -1.25 0.85 -2.68
C CYS A 20 -0.34 0.02 -1.80
N LEU A 21 0.46 -0.84 -2.41
CA LEU A 21 1.46 -1.66 -1.75
C LEU A 21 2.84 -1.23 -2.24
N GLY A 22 3.81 -1.11 -1.35
CA GLY A 22 5.16 -0.71 -1.77
C GLY A 22 6.12 -0.58 -0.60
N THR A 23 7.34 -0.13 -0.86
CA THR A 23 8.28 0.22 0.22
C THR A 23 8.09 1.68 0.60
N LEU A 24 7.71 1.96 1.84
CA LEU A 24 7.64 3.34 2.34
C LEU A 24 9.06 3.91 2.45
N LYS A 25 9.36 4.98 1.73
CA LYS A 25 10.69 5.61 1.70
C LYS A 25 10.78 6.84 2.58
N SER A 26 9.74 7.65 2.58
CA SER A 26 9.64 8.85 3.39
C SER A 26 8.17 9.21 3.59
N ALA A 27 7.93 10.07 4.57
CA ALA A 27 6.67 10.74 4.76
C ALA A 27 6.94 12.18 5.21
N ASP A 28 6.20 13.13 4.67
CA ASP A 28 6.17 14.52 5.12
C ASP A 28 4.73 14.92 5.50
N GLU A 29 4.47 16.20 5.75
CA GLU A 29 3.14 16.69 6.12
C GLU A 29 2.03 16.33 5.12
N HIS A 30 2.36 16.22 3.83
CA HIS A 30 1.40 16.12 2.74
C HIS A 30 1.44 14.76 2.04
N PHE A 31 2.61 14.13 1.97
CA PHE A 31 2.83 12.96 1.12
C PHE A 31 3.46 11.78 1.84
N LEU A 32 3.09 10.59 1.39
CA LEU A 32 3.88 9.36 1.57
C LEU A 32 4.61 9.07 0.25
N GLU A 33 5.90 8.77 0.32
CA GLU A 33 6.66 8.29 -0.83
C GLU A 33 6.79 6.77 -0.76
N LEU A 34 6.22 6.07 -1.75
CA LEU A 34 6.39 4.63 -1.92
C LEU A 34 7.27 4.34 -3.15
N ALA A 35 8.20 3.39 -3.01
CA ALA A 35 9.02 2.86 -4.08
C ALA A 35 8.64 1.42 -4.44
N ASN A 36 8.82 1.06 -5.72
CA ASN A 36 8.41 -0.23 -6.29
C ASN A 36 6.98 -0.59 -5.92
N ALA A 37 6.08 0.38 -6.15
CA ALA A 37 4.72 0.32 -5.70
C ALA A 37 3.83 -0.38 -6.72
N ASP A 38 2.84 -1.08 -6.21
CA ASP A 38 1.61 -1.43 -6.90
C ASP A 38 0.52 -0.46 -6.42
N PHE A 39 0.02 0.38 -7.31
CA PHE A 39 -1.12 1.26 -7.04
C PHE A 39 -2.28 0.78 -7.90
N HIS A 40 -3.33 0.27 -7.26
CA HIS A 40 -4.38 -0.48 -7.93
C HIS A 40 -5.75 0.09 -7.62
N ASP A 41 -6.59 0.21 -8.65
CA ASP A 41 -8.01 0.47 -8.51
C ASP A 41 -8.73 -0.87 -8.37
N LEU A 42 -9.36 -1.11 -7.23
CA LEU A 42 -10.05 -2.38 -6.98
C LEU A 42 -11.28 -2.58 -7.86
N ARG A 43 -11.73 -1.55 -8.58
CA ARG A 43 -12.81 -1.68 -9.57
C ARG A 43 -12.35 -2.37 -10.86
N ASP A 44 -11.04 -2.46 -11.09
CA ASP A 44 -10.47 -3.12 -12.28
C ASP A 44 -10.36 -4.64 -12.10
N THR A 45 -10.84 -5.18 -10.98
CA THR A 45 -10.76 -6.60 -10.63
C THR A 45 -12.05 -7.11 -9.99
N GLN A 46 -12.27 -8.42 -10.07
CA GLN A 46 -13.40 -9.11 -9.41
C GLN A 46 -13.05 -9.60 -8.01
N THR A 47 -11.85 -9.30 -7.51
CA THR A 47 -11.42 -9.72 -6.17
C THR A 47 -11.75 -8.67 -5.11
N SER A 48 -11.94 -9.11 -3.87
CA SER A 48 -12.07 -8.19 -2.73
C SER A 48 -10.71 -7.56 -2.39
N ARG A 49 -10.73 -6.43 -1.67
CA ARG A 49 -9.50 -5.82 -1.13
C ARG A 49 -8.69 -6.81 -0.30
N GLU A 50 -9.37 -7.55 0.58
CA GLU A 50 -8.74 -8.54 1.46
C GLU A 50 -8.02 -9.62 0.66
N ASN A 51 -8.70 -10.19 -0.35
CA ASN A 51 -8.10 -11.21 -1.20
C ASN A 51 -6.97 -10.66 -2.08
N TYR A 52 -7.09 -9.41 -2.57
CA TYR A 52 -6.03 -8.75 -3.33
C TYR A 52 -4.74 -8.59 -2.50
N ILE A 53 -4.91 -8.14 -1.27
CA ILE A 53 -3.81 -7.95 -0.32
C ILE A 53 -3.22 -9.30 0.08
N ALA A 54 -4.04 -10.29 0.42
CA ALA A 54 -3.59 -11.64 0.75
C ALA A 54 -2.78 -12.28 -0.39
N GLU A 55 -3.23 -12.13 -1.65
CA GLU A 55 -2.48 -12.58 -2.81
C GLU A 55 -1.12 -11.88 -2.90
N SER A 56 -1.07 -10.57 -2.63
CA SER A 56 0.17 -9.79 -2.66
C SER A 56 1.13 -10.14 -1.52
N VAL A 57 0.61 -10.54 -0.35
CA VAL A 57 1.41 -11.08 0.76
C VAL A 57 2.04 -12.41 0.34
N ALA A 58 1.26 -13.30 -0.27
CA ALA A 58 1.69 -14.64 -0.66
C ALA A 58 2.64 -14.65 -1.88
N SER A 59 2.33 -13.87 -2.91
CA SER A 59 3.05 -13.86 -4.20
C SER A 59 4.08 -12.73 -4.32
N GLY A 60 4.04 -11.75 -3.41
CA GLY A 60 4.82 -10.52 -3.47
C GLY A 60 4.10 -9.40 -4.22
N ILE A 61 4.60 -8.17 -4.03
CA ILE A 61 4.02 -6.96 -4.61
C ILE A 61 4.27 -6.92 -6.12
N LYS A 62 3.19 -6.94 -6.92
CA LYS A 62 3.22 -6.80 -8.39
C LYS A 62 3.43 -5.35 -8.81
N ARG A 63 4.67 -4.85 -8.66
CA ARG A 63 5.02 -3.45 -8.94
C ARG A 63 4.50 -2.99 -10.31
N ASN A 64 3.78 -1.87 -10.32
CA ASN A 64 3.32 -1.20 -11.55
C ASN A 64 3.82 0.25 -11.66
N ARG A 65 4.44 0.78 -10.60
CA ARG A 65 5.03 2.11 -10.54
C ARG A 65 6.37 2.07 -9.79
N LYS A 66 7.40 2.67 -10.37
CA LYS A 66 8.73 2.76 -9.73
C LYS A 66 8.69 3.62 -8.48
N LYS A 67 7.92 4.72 -8.50
CA LYS A 67 7.74 5.70 -7.43
C LYS A 67 6.32 6.24 -7.47
N VAL A 68 5.72 6.45 -6.29
CA VAL A 68 4.41 7.10 -6.12
C VAL A 68 4.49 8.07 -4.94
N LEU A 69 3.95 9.27 -5.14
CA LEU A 69 3.65 10.20 -4.06
C LEU A 69 2.15 10.14 -3.77
N ILE A 70 1.81 9.72 -2.57
CA ILE A 70 0.43 9.53 -2.14
C ILE A 70 0.05 10.71 -1.24
N SER A 71 -1.04 11.41 -1.58
CA SER A 71 -1.63 12.42 -0.70
C SER A 71 -2.05 11.77 0.62
N ARG A 72 -1.49 12.23 1.74
CA ARG A 72 -1.84 11.76 3.10
C ARG A 72 -3.31 12.01 3.43
N ARG A 73 -3.96 12.97 2.78
CA ARG A 73 -5.38 13.28 2.99
C ARG A 73 -6.32 12.17 2.49
N GLU A 74 -5.86 11.35 1.54
CA GLU A 74 -6.66 10.25 0.98
C GLU A 74 -6.41 8.91 1.69
N VAL A 75 -5.49 8.87 2.66
CA VAL A 75 -5.11 7.63 3.37
C VAL A 75 -6.02 7.42 4.58
N ILE A 76 -6.66 6.25 4.64
CA ILE A 76 -7.42 5.80 5.81
C ILE A 76 -6.52 5.02 6.77
N ALA A 77 -5.69 4.12 6.25
CA ALA A 77 -4.84 3.27 7.05
C ALA A 77 -3.51 2.95 6.34
N ILE A 78 -2.51 2.61 7.15
CA ILE A 78 -1.23 2.09 6.68
C ILE A 78 -0.74 1.02 7.66
N SER A 79 -0.32 -0.13 7.15
CA SER A 79 0.22 -1.25 7.93
C SER A 79 1.42 -1.86 7.25
N ARG A 80 2.27 -2.59 7.99
CA ARG A 80 3.32 -3.40 7.38
C ARG A 80 2.66 -4.61 6.73
N ILE A 81 3.20 -5.02 5.58
CA ILE A 81 2.70 -6.20 4.88
C ILE A 81 2.86 -7.49 5.72
N GLU A 82 3.84 -7.52 6.62
CA GLU A 82 4.12 -8.66 7.51
C GLU A 82 3.14 -8.78 8.68
N ASP A 83 2.42 -7.70 9.01
CA ASP A 83 1.43 -7.66 10.08
C ASP A 83 0.01 -8.02 9.59
N ILE A 84 -0.13 -8.39 8.31
CA ILE A 84 -1.42 -8.75 7.72
C ILE A 84 -1.73 -10.19 8.08
N ALA A 85 -2.85 -10.40 8.79
CA ALA A 85 -3.31 -11.72 9.16
C ALA A 85 -3.56 -12.58 7.90
N GLN A 86 -3.02 -13.79 7.90
CA GLN A 86 -3.30 -14.82 6.90
C GLN A 86 -4.35 -15.76 7.50
N HIS A 87 -5.45 -15.98 6.80
CA HIS A 87 -6.49 -16.95 7.14
C HIS A 87 -6.39 -18.19 6.26
#